data_AF-A0A2E5CHU0-F1
#
_entry.id   AF-A0A2E5CHU0-F1
#
_cell.length_a   1.000
_cell.length_b   1.000
_cell.length_c   1.000
_cell.angle_alpha   90.00
_cell.angle_beta   90.00
_cell.angle_gamma   90.00
#
_symmetry.space_group_name_H-M   'P 1'
#
loop_
_entity.id
_entity.type
_entity.pdbx_description
1 polymer ?
#
loop_
_entity_poly.entity_id
_entity_poly.type
_entity_poly.pdbx_seq_one_letter_code
_entity_poly.pdbx_strand_id
1 'polypeptide(L)'
;MIVIIVFHVRFSLMNRSLSNIIYELLINKYQCNLLEKLLKITMQFSKENNLSTSVRSVKRDKLLIGSDYINYSCVLNSEKILGEWKGENVDKTSISDISFILEEQPDVIIFGTGEKSVTPNRNLVFDLAKKNIGIEAMTTIAASKTYNILISEGRDPVAILLIE
;
A
#
# COMPACT_ATOMS: atom_id res chain seq x y z
N MET A 1 -24.34 -24.36 -16.75
CA MET A 1 -25.07 -25.64 -16.61
C MET A 1 -24.13 -26.59 -15.87
N ILE A 2 -23.92 -26.46 -14.56
CA ILE A 2 -24.56 -27.24 -13.48
C ILE A 2 -24.24 -26.48 -12.17
N VAL A 3 -24.96 -25.40 -11.85
CA VAL A 3 -25.09 -24.84 -10.48
C VAL A 3 -26.45 -24.12 -10.35
N ILE A 4 -27.46 -24.56 -11.12
CA ILE A 4 -28.83 -24.01 -11.11
C ILE A 4 -29.81 -25.12 -10.70
N ILE A 5 -29.41 -26.01 -9.78
CA ILE A 5 -30.29 -27.08 -9.27
C ILE A 5 -29.97 -27.35 -7.80
N VAL A 6 -29.98 -26.30 -6.96
CA VAL A 6 -30.11 -26.49 -5.50
C VAL A 6 -31.10 -25.47 -4.89
N PHE A 7 -31.31 -24.32 -5.54
CA PHE A 7 -32.25 -23.32 -5.04
C PHE A 7 -33.74 -23.59 -5.35
N HIS A 8 -34.07 -24.63 -6.10
CA HIS A 8 -35.42 -24.82 -6.65
C HIS A 8 -36.35 -25.75 -5.84
N VAL A 9 -35.99 -26.21 -4.63
CA VAL A 9 -36.80 -27.23 -3.90
C VAL A 9 -37.19 -26.82 -2.48
N ARG A 10 -37.41 -25.53 -2.20
CA ARG A 10 -38.07 -25.15 -0.95
C ARG A 10 -38.85 -23.84 -1.00
N PHE A 11 -39.61 -23.63 -2.07
CA PHE A 11 -40.61 -22.56 -2.10
C PHE A 11 -41.85 -22.95 -2.91
N SER A 12 -42.25 -24.21 -2.79
CA SER A 12 -43.62 -24.62 -3.10
C SER A 12 -44.42 -24.43 -1.82
N LEU A 13 -45.28 -23.40 -1.79
CA LEU A 13 -46.43 -23.14 -0.90
C LEU A 13 -46.54 -21.63 -0.58
N MET A 14 -47.04 -20.82 -1.51
CA MET A 14 -48.13 -19.85 -1.23
C MET A 14 -48.58 -19.11 -2.51
N ASN A 15 -49.90 -19.04 -2.69
CA ASN A 15 -50.64 -18.43 -3.80
C ASN A 15 -50.45 -16.90 -3.97
N ARG A 16 -50.32 -16.47 -5.24
CA ARG A 16 -51.15 -15.53 -6.05
C ARG A 16 -51.72 -14.26 -5.36
N SER A 17 -51.73 -13.05 -5.92
CA SER A 17 -51.70 -12.62 -7.33
C SER A 17 -51.30 -11.14 -7.58
N LEU A 18 -50.81 -10.36 -6.61
CA LEU A 18 -50.52 -8.92 -6.84
C LEU A 18 -49.15 -8.46 -6.31
N SER A 19 -48.39 -9.34 -5.67
CA SER A 19 -47.06 -9.03 -5.15
C SER A 19 -45.97 -9.17 -6.23
N ASN A 20 -46.09 -10.12 -7.16
CA ASN A 20 -44.98 -10.53 -8.02
C ASN A 20 -44.47 -9.45 -8.98
N ILE A 21 -45.30 -8.52 -9.46
CA ILE A 21 -44.85 -7.46 -10.39
C ILE A 21 -44.08 -6.36 -9.64
N ILE A 22 -44.55 -5.99 -8.44
CA ILE A 22 -43.85 -5.02 -7.59
C ILE A 22 -42.57 -5.62 -7.03
N TYR A 23 -42.57 -6.92 -6.66
CA TYR A 23 -41.36 -7.63 -6.25
C TYR A 23 -40.39 -7.86 -7.41
N GLU A 24 -40.82 -8.19 -8.64
CA GLU A 24 -39.92 -8.29 -9.81
C GLU A 24 -39.30 -6.94 -10.18
N LEU A 25 -40.06 -5.83 -10.04
CA LEU A 25 -39.56 -4.48 -10.30
C LEU A 25 -38.65 -3.97 -9.17
N LEU A 26 -38.95 -4.28 -7.90
CA LEU A 26 -38.08 -3.97 -6.75
C LEU A 26 -36.81 -4.81 -6.76
N ILE A 27 -36.89 -6.10 -7.10
CA ILE A 27 -35.72 -6.98 -7.21
C ILE A 27 -34.85 -6.55 -8.39
N ASN A 28 -35.41 -6.24 -9.57
CA ASN A 28 -34.58 -5.74 -10.69
C ASN A 28 -33.91 -4.39 -10.39
N LYS A 29 -34.62 -3.45 -9.74
CA LYS A 29 -34.08 -2.10 -9.48
C LYS A 29 -33.06 -2.08 -8.34
N TYR A 30 -33.25 -2.90 -7.30
CA TYR A 30 -32.37 -2.93 -6.14
C TYR A 30 -31.29 -4.01 -6.20
N GLN A 31 -31.49 -5.14 -6.89
CA GLN A 31 -30.42 -6.12 -7.10
C GLN A 31 -29.41 -5.67 -8.15
N CYS A 32 -29.75 -4.92 -9.21
CA CYS A 32 -28.69 -4.42 -10.10
C CYS A 32 -27.73 -3.49 -9.36
N ASN A 33 -28.23 -2.56 -8.53
CA ASN A 33 -27.37 -1.68 -7.75
C ASN A 33 -26.65 -2.38 -6.58
N LEU A 34 -27.30 -3.33 -5.91
CA LEU A 34 -26.69 -4.06 -4.80
C LEU A 34 -25.76 -5.18 -5.28
N LEU A 35 -26.05 -5.87 -6.39
CA LEU A 35 -25.11 -6.78 -7.05
C LEU A 35 -23.98 -6.00 -7.72
N GLU A 36 -24.18 -4.80 -8.28
CA GLU A 36 -23.05 -3.96 -8.74
C GLU A 36 -22.24 -3.42 -7.57
N LYS A 37 -22.87 -3.04 -6.44
CA LYS A 37 -22.16 -2.68 -5.20
C LYS A 37 -21.44 -3.88 -4.60
N LEU A 38 -22.08 -5.05 -4.55
CA LEU A 38 -21.52 -6.28 -4.00
C LEU A 38 -20.46 -6.87 -4.95
N LEU A 39 -20.61 -6.75 -6.28
CA LEU A 39 -19.55 -7.02 -7.27
C LEU A 39 -18.41 -6.03 -7.09
N LYS A 40 -18.66 -4.72 -6.88
CA LYS A 40 -17.60 -3.76 -6.55
C LYS A 40 -16.87 -4.13 -5.25
N ILE A 41 -17.61 -4.60 -4.24
CA ILE A 41 -17.05 -5.02 -2.93
C ILE A 41 -16.32 -6.37 -3.03
N THR A 42 -16.74 -7.29 -3.91
CA THR A 42 -16.07 -8.59 -4.11
C THR A 42 -14.97 -8.56 -5.18
N MET A 43 -15.00 -7.61 -6.13
CA MET A 43 -13.96 -7.40 -7.15
C MET A 43 -12.90 -6.36 -6.73
N GLN A 44 -12.97 -5.79 -5.53
CA GLN A 44 -11.87 -5.00 -4.94
C GLN A 44 -10.89 -5.84 -4.10
N PHE A 45 -11.05 -7.17 -4.07
CA PHE A 45 -10.02 -8.09 -3.58
C PHE A 45 -9.28 -8.78 -4.75
N SER A 46 -8.88 -7.96 -5.72
CA SER A 46 -7.68 -8.22 -6.50
C SER A 46 -6.81 -7.02 -6.28
N LYS A 47 -5.90 -7.17 -5.32
CA LYS A 47 -4.74 -6.33 -5.09
C LYS A 47 -4.10 -6.02 -6.45
N GLU A 48 -4.44 -4.90 -7.07
CA GLU A 48 -3.56 -4.25 -8.04
C GLU A 48 -2.32 -3.94 -7.22
N ASN A 49 -1.43 -4.94 -7.13
CA ASN A 49 -0.21 -4.86 -6.37
C ASN A 49 0.43 -3.52 -6.71
N ASN A 50 0.89 -2.79 -5.70
CA ASN A 50 1.68 -1.56 -5.79
C ASN A 50 2.97 -1.79 -6.61
N LEU A 51 2.79 -2.16 -7.86
CA LEU A 51 3.79 -2.53 -8.85
C LEU A 51 4.49 -1.27 -9.31
N SER A 52 3.79 -0.14 -9.32
CA SER A 52 4.31 1.19 -9.65
C SER A 52 5.43 1.61 -8.71
N THR A 53 5.30 1.36 -7.41
CA THR A 53 6.28 1.76 -6.39
C THR A 53 7.17 0.61 -5.90
N SER A 54 6.93 -0.63 -6.36
CA SER A 54 7.80 -1.77 -6.02
C SER A 54 9.24 -1.55 -6.48
N VAL A 55 10.20 -1.72 -5.57
CA VAL A 55 11.62 -1.58 -5.89
C VAL A 55 12.14 -2.89 -6.46
N ARG A 56 12.35 -2.96 -7.77
CA ARG A 56 12.70 -4.20 -8.48
C ARG A 56 14.20 -4.44 -8.57
N SER A 57 15.00 -3.38 -8.55
CA SER A 57 16.47 -3.48 -8.60
C SER A 57 17.10 -2.30 -7.89
N VAL A 58 18.21 -2.58 -7.21
CA VAL A 58 19.06 -1.58 -6.55
C VAL A 58 20.47 -1.76 -7.12
N LYS A 59 20.99 -0.71 -7.74
CA LYS A 59 22.38 -0.59 -8.16
C LYS A 59 23.02 0.59 -7.43
N ARG A 60 24.34 0.72 -7.55
CA ARG A 60 25.09 1.78 -6.88
C ARG A 60 24.54 3.17 -7.19
N ASP A 61 24.27 3.43 -8.47
CA ASP A 61 23.90 4.74 -9.03
C ASP A 61 22.43 4.86 -9.48
N LYS A 62 21.63 3.78 -9.33
CA LYS A 62 20.24 3.79 -9.78
C LYS A 62 19.34 2.78 -9.10
N LEU A 63 18.07 3.15 -9.00
CA LEU A 63 16.97 2.30 -8.54
C LEU A 63 16.04 2.02 -9.72
N LEU A 64 15.53 0.79 -9.81
CA LEU A 64 14.43 0.44 -10.69
C LEU A 64 13.16 0.36 -9.84
N ILE A 65 12.27 1.34 -9.99
CA ILE A 65 11.02 1.45 -9.25
C ILE A 65 9.88 1.24 -10.26
N GLY A 66 9.09 0.19 -10.05
CA GLY A 66 8.13 -0.27 -11.04
C GLY A 66 8.77 -0.58 -12.39
N SER A 67 8.50 0.25 -13.39
CA SER A 67 9.10 0.15 -14.72
C SER A 67 10.24 1.13 -14.97
N ASP A 68 10.45 2.10 -14.08
CA ASP A 68 11.27 3.27 -14.36
C ASP A 68 12.58 3.25 -13.59
N TYR A 69 13.66 3.63 -14.27
CA TYR A 69 14.95 3.85 -13.64
C TYR A 69 15.06 5.29 -13.14
N ILE A 70 15.45 5.44 -11.88
CA ILE A 70 15.84 6.72 -11.30
C ILE A 70 17.31 6.69 -10.88
N ASN A 71 17.98 7.83 -11.00
CA ASN A 71 19.40 8.02 -10.73
C ASN A 71 19.63 9.01 -9.58
N TYR A 72 18.67 9.09 -8.67
CA TYR A 72 18.73 9.92 -7.46
C TYR A 72 18.22 9.13 -6.25
N SER A 73 18.67 9.52 -5.05
CA SER A 73 18.13 9.00 -3.80
C SER A 73 16.69 9.47 -3.64
N CYS A 74 15.76 8.60 -3.27
CA CYS A 74 14.34 8.92 -3.31
C CYS A 74 13.62 8.64 -1.99
N VAL A 75 12.46 9.29 -1.84
CA VAL A 75 11.47 8.99 -0.81
C VAL A 75 10.20 8.51 -1.48
N LEU A 76 9.64 7.41 -1.01
CA LEU A 76 8.42 6.81 -1.55
C LEU A 76 7.57 6.17 -0.46
N ASN A 77 6.25 6.20 -0.65
CA ASN A 77 5.29 5.40 0.09
C ASN A 77 4.69 4.31 -0.83
N SER A 78 3.70 3.56 -0.34
CA SER A 78 3.11 2.47 -1.12
C SER A 78 2.44 2.94 -2.43
N GLU A 79 2.02 4.21 -2.52
CA GLU A 79 1.25 4.75 -3.65
C GLU A 79 2.12 5.46 -4.70
N LYS A 80 3.10 6.26 -4.25
CA LYS A 80 3.87 7.16 -5.13
C LYS A 80 5.29 7.42 -4.61
N ILE A 81 6.13 7.92 -5.52
CA ILE A 81 7.39 8.58 -5.15
C ILE A 81 7.03 9.98 -4.64
N LEU A 82 7.37 10.27 -3.38
CA LEU A 82 7.14 11.57 -2.74
C LEU A 82 8.12 12.63 -3.24
N GLY A 83 9.35 12.22 -3.57
CA GLY A 83 10.34 13.10 -4.16
C GLY A 83 11.78 12.59 -4.05
N GLU A 84 12.72 13.47 -4.40
CA GLU A 84 14.16 13.24 -4.25
C GLU A 84 14.58 13.50 -2.80
N TRP A 85 15.34 12.57 -2.22
CA TRP A 85 16.01 12.75 -0.93
C TRP A 85 17.34 13.49 -1.12
N LYS A 86 17.39 14.73 -0.62
CA LYS A 86 18.58 15.58 -0.63
C LYS A 86 19.24 15.75 0.73
N GLY A 87 18.70 15.07 1.75
CA GLY A 87 19.22 15.11 3.10
C GLY A 87 20.47 14.23 3.27
N GLU A 88 21.08 14.36 4.44
CA GLU A 88 22.19 13.50 4.84
C GLU A 88 21.71 12.06 5.15
N ASN A 89 22.66 11.20 5.54
CA ASN A 89 22.35 9.86 6.04
C ASN A 89 21.73 9.94 7.46
N VAL A 90 21.12 8.83 7.88
CA VAL A 90 20.27 8.73 9.08
C VAL A 90 20.98 9.10 10.40
N ASP A 91 22.31 9.04 10.44
CA ASP A 91 23.14 9.48 11.57
C ASP A 91 23.20 11.01 11.72
N LYS A 92 22.83 11.76 10.67
CA LYS A 92 22.79 13.22 10.68
C LYS A 92 21.41 13.80 10.36
N THR A 93 20.48 12.99 9.89
CA THR A 93 19.10 13.39 9.63
C THR A 93 18.40 13.85 10.91
N SER A 94 17.79 15.02 10.85
CA SER A 94 16.95 15.58 11.91
C SER A 94 15.47 15.39 11.63
N ILE A 95 14.62 15.58 12.65
CA ILE A 95 13.16 15.50 12.47
C ILE A 95 12.63 16.56 11.49
N SER A 96 13.31 17.72 11.39
CA SER A 96 12.96 18.78 10.44
C SER A 96 13.17 18.35 8.99
N ASP A 97 14.21 17.57 8.71
CA ASP A 97 14.54 17.12 7.35
C ASP A 97 13.48 16.15 6.79
N ILE A 98 12.79 15.43 7.68
CA ILE A 98 11.73 14.48 7.33
C ILE A 98 10.33 15.01 7.62
N SER A 99 10.17 16.30 7.91
CA SER A 99 8.87 16.89 8.26
C SER A 99 7.78 16.62 7.21
N PHE A 100 8.10 16.73 5.93
CA PHE A 100 7.19 16.41 4.82
C PHE A 100 6.78 14.93 4.77
N ILE A 101 7.63 14.02 5.27
CA ILE A 101 7.31 12.59 5.38
C ILE A 101 6.26 12.36 6.47
N LEU A 102 6.30 13.16 7.53
CA LEU A 102 5.35 13.04 8.65
C LEU A 102 3.94 13.42 8.25
N GLU A 103 3.76 14.19 7.17
CA GLU A 103 2.44 14.55 6.62
C GLU A 103 1.71 13.33 6.05
N GLU A 104 2.46 12.32 5.58
CA GLU A 104 1.94 11.05 5.09
C GLU A 104 1.57 10.08 6.23
N GLN A 105 1.82 10.45 7.50
CA GLN A 105 1.48 9.67 8.70
C GLN A 105 1.90 8.18 8.66
N PRO A 106 3.18 7.87 8.34
CA PRO A 106 3.62 6.48 8.24
C PRO A 106 3.67 5.78 9.61
N ASP A 107 3.32 4.50 9.64
CA ASP A 107 3.57 3.65 10.82
C ASP A 107 5.08 3.42 11.05
N VAL A 108 5.83 3.32 9.94
CA VAL A 108 7.25 2.99 9.95
C VAL A 108 7.98 3.69 8.81
N ILE A 109 9.17 4.21 9.11
CA ILE A 109 10.13 4.74 8.15
C ILE A 109 11.24 3.71 7.97
N ILE A 110 11.43 3.24 6.74
CA ILE A 110 12.55 2.37 6.36
C ILE A 110 13.64 3.22 5.70
N PHE A 111 14.77 3.36 6.37
CA PHE A 111 15.89 4.16 5.89
C PHE A 111 16.97 3.24 5.26
N GLY A 112 17.07 3.27 3.93
CA GLY A 112 18.13 2.68 3.14
C GLY A 112 19.35 3.59 3.11
N THR A 113 20.42 3.17 3.78
CA THR A 113 21.60 4.01 4.10
C THR A 113 22.73 3.93 3.05
N GLY A 114 22.46 3.34 1.88
CA GLY A 114 23.46 3.07 0.83
C GLY A 114 23.99 1.63 0.89
N GLU A 115 25.27 1.46 0.57
CA GLU A 115 25.93 0.13 0.56
C GLU A 115 26.17 -0.43 1.98
N LYS A 116 26.31 0.44 2.97
CA LYS A 116 26.63 0.08 4.36
C LYS A 116 25.51 0.49 5.30
N SER A 117 25.22 -0.34 6.29
CA SER A 117 24.26 -0.01 7.33
C SER A 117 24.81 1.10 8.24
N VAL A 118 24.02 2.15 8.43
CA VAL A 118 24.32 3.26 9.34
C VAL A 118 23.25 3.32 10.44
N THR A 119 23.67 3.56 11.69
CA THR A 119 22.75 3.63 12.82
C THR A 119 22.13 5.02 12.92
N PRO A 120 20.80 5.14 13.13
CA PRO A 120 20.15 6.43 13.34
C PRO A 120 20.71 7.17 14.54
N ASN A 121 20.77 8.50 14.46
CA ASN A 121 21.10 9.28 15.65
C ASN A 121 19.97 9.19 16.67
N ARG A 122 20.35 9.29 17.95
CA ARG A 122 19.41 9.11 19.07
C ARG A 122 18.26 10.13 19.04
N ASN A 123 18.54 11.38 18.67
CA ASN A 123 17.54 12.44 18.69
C ASN A 123 16.40 12.12 17.71
N LEU A 124 16.74 11.71 16.49
CA LEU A 124 15.78 11.29 15.48
C LEU A 124 14.90 10.13 15.98
N VAL A 125 15.50 9.11 16.57
CA VAL A 125 14.76 7.95 17.13
C VAL A 125 13.81 8.41 18.23
N PHE A 126 14.25 9.25 19.16
CA PHE A 126 13.41 9.74 20.25
C PHE A 126 12.25 10.61 19.74
N ASP A 127 12.49 11.47 18.75
CA ASP A 127 11.46 12.37 18.22
C ASP A 127 10.41 11.63 17.40
N LEU A 128 10.80 10.58 16.67
CA LEU A 128 9.87 9.69 15.97
C LEU A 128 9.08 8.81 16.95
N ALA A 129 9.73 8.30 18.01
CA ALA A 129 9.05 7.50 19.03
C ALA A 129 7.92 8.28 19.73
N LYS A 130 8.12 9.58 20.02
CA LYS A 130 7.05 10.46 20.58
C LYS A 130 5.83 10.57 19.66
N LYS A 131 6.02 10.35 18.36
CA LYS A 131 4.97 10.37 17.33
C LYS A 131 4.41 8.97 17.03
N ASN A 132 4.85 7.94 17.75
CA ASN A 132 4.55 6.52 17.50
C ASN A 132 4.98 6.04 16.10
N ILE A 133 6.04 6.62 15.56
CA ILE A 133 6.59 6.25 14.25
C ILE A 133 7.87 5.44 14.48
N GLY A 134 7.91 4.22 13.95
CA GLY A 134 9.12 3.40 13.96
C GLY A 134 10.14 3.90 12.92
N ILE A 135 11.43 3.79 13.23
CA ILE A 135 12.49 3.96 12.22
C ILE A 135 13.41 2.76 12.22
N GLU A 136 13.61 2.17 11.05
CA GLU A 136 14.56 1.09 10.84
C GLU A 136 15.59 1.52 9.79
N ALA A 137 16.87 1.45 10.13
CA ALA A 137 17.95 1.74 9.19
C ALA A 137 18.70 0.47 8.81
N MET A 138 18.95 0.31 7.52
CA MET A 138 19.63 -0.84 6.93
C MET A 138 20.27 -0.44 5.59
N THR A 139 20.96 -1.36 4.92
CA THR A 139 21.47 -1.08 3.56
C THR A 139 20.32 -0.84 2.60
N THR A 140 20.52 -0.06 1.54
CA THR A 140 19.45 0.26 0.56
C THR A 140 18.87 -1.00 -0.08
N ILE A 141 19.69 -2.04 -0.30
CA ILE A 141 19.25 -3.34 -0.81
C ILE A 141 18.31 -4.03 0.19
N ALA A 142 18.63 -4.02 1.49
CA ALA A 142 17.78 -4.60 2.52
C ALA A 142 16.49 -3.79 2.69
N ALA A 143 16.61 -2.46 2.76
CA ALA A 143 15.49 -1.52 2.89
C ALA A 143 14.46 -1.73 1.77
N SER A 144 14.92 -1.86 0.53
CA SER A 144 14.07 -2.10 -0.64
C SER A 144 13.29 -3.42 -0.54
N LYS A 145 13.90 -4.47 0.02
CA LYS A 145 13.24 -5.76 0.24
C LYS A 145 12.19 -5.66 1.34
N THR A 146 12.55 -5.08 2.48
CA THR A 146 11.64 -4.87 3.62
C THR A 146 10.45 -4.02 3.21
N TYR A 147 10.69 -2.91 2.52
CA TYR A 147 9.66 -2.06 1.95
C TYR A 147 8.70 -2.85 1.04
N ASN A 148 9.23 -3.63 0.08
CA ASN A 148 8.41 -4.45 -0.81
C ASN A 148 7.55 -5.49 -0.05
N ILE A 149 8.10 -6.09 1.00
CA ILE A 149 7.35 -7.03 1.85
C ILE A 149 6.20 -6.30 2.54
N LEU A 150 6.47 -5.16 3.19
CA LEU A 150 5.46 -4.40 3.92
C LEU A 150 4.32 -3.90 3.01
N ILE A 151 4.64 -3.36 1.82
CA ILE A 151 3.57 -2.96 0.87
C ILE A 151 2.81 -4.19 0.34
N SER A 152 3.45 -5.35 0.24
CA SER A 152 2.78 -6.59 -0.12
C SER A 152 1.90 -7.13 1.01
N GLU A 153 2.10 -6.69 2.25
CA GLU A 153 1.21 -7.01 3.37
C GLU A 153 0.02 -6.03 3.46
N GLY A 154 -0.05 -5.04 2.56
CA GLY A 154 -1.08 -3.99 2.59
C GLY A 154 -0.80 -2.92 3.64
N ARG A 155 0.44 -2.79 4.08
CA ARG A 155 0.89 -1.70 4.95
C ARG A 155 1.38 -0.52 4.12
N ASP A 156 1.45 0.67 4.73
CA ASP A 156 1.94 1.88 4.08
C ASP A 156 3.21 2.42 4.76
N PRO A 157 4.37 1.76 4.57
CA PRO A 157 5.64 2.30 5.02
C PRO A 157 6.07 3.48 4.14
N VAL A 158 6.85 4.39 4.71
CA VAL A 158 7.66 5.33 3.91
C VAL A 158 9.10 4.84 3.86
N ALA A 159 9.65 4.70 2.66
CA ALA A 159 11.05 4.37 2.46
C ALA A 159 11.85 5.61 2.01
N ILE A 160 13.05 5.78 2.57
CA ILE A 160 14.07 6.71 2.11
C ILE A 160 15.22 5.85 1.59
N LEU A 161 15.55 5.90 0.30
CA LEU A 161 16.53 5.01 -0.33
C LEU A 161 17.70 5.81 -0.89
N LEU A 162 18.86 5.70 -0.24
CA LEU A 162 20.10 6.35 -0.68
C LEU A 162 20.82 5.53 -1.75
N ILE A 163 21.36 6.22 -2.75
CA ILE A 163 22.26 5.70 -3.77
C ILE A 163 23.49 6.61 -3.93
N GLU A 164 24.59 6.07 -4.46
CA GLU A 164 25.93 6.67 -4.50
C GLU A 164 26.51 6.79 -5.92
#